data_AF-A0A7W4HKY3-F1
#
_entry.id   AF-A0A7W4HKY3-F1
#
_cell.length_a   1.000
_cell.length_b   1.000
_cell.length_c   1.000
_cell.angle_alpha   90.00
_cell.angle_beta   90.00
_cell.angle_gamma   90.00
#
_symmetry.space_group_name_H-M   'P 1'
#
loop_
_entity.id
_entity.type
_entity.pdbx_description
1 polymer ?
#
loop_
_entity_poly.entity_id
_entity_poly.type
_entity_poly.pdbx_seq_one_letter_code
_entity_poly.pdbx_strand_id
1 'polypeptide(L)' 'MVVGLWSTFMDKVKKFAENMDNFVLTARKVKEQCITMKNTRINKAEFKRQKRILKEMLKTIEKEI' A
#
# COMPACT_ATOMS: atom_id res chain seq x y z
N MET A 1 28.53 -20.95 5.03
CA MET A 1 27.88 -19.81 4.33
C MET A 1 26.35 -19.87 4.34
N VAL A 2 25.69 -20.55 5.28
CA VAL A 2 24.21 -20.67 5.31
C VAL A 2 23.55 -19.57 6.15
N VAL A 3 24.25 -19.05 7.16
CA VAL A 3 23.73 -18.06 8.12
C VAL A 3 23.49 -16.67 7.48
N GLY A 4 24.35 -16.27 6.53
CA GLY A 4 24.22 -14.97 5.84
C GLY A 4 23.02 -14.88 4.89
N LEU A 5 22.65 -16.00 4.23
CA LEU A 5 21.51 -16.03 3.32
C LEU A 5 20.17 -15.87 4.06
N TRP A 6 20.04 -16.50 5.24
CA TRP A 6 18.84 -16.41 6.08
C TRP A 6 18.62 -15.01 6.65
N SER A 7 19.69 -14.30 7.03
CA SER A 7 19.63 -12.90 7.46
C SER A 7 19.06 -12.00 6.36
N THR A 8 19.60 -12.09 5.15
CA THR A 8 19.10 -11.29 4.02
C THR A 8 17.67 -11.65 3.60
N PHE A 9 17.25 -12.89 3.79
CA PHE A 9 15.88 -13.31 3.51
C PHE A 9 14.89 -12.75 4.53
N MET A 10 15.21 -12.83 5.83
CA MET A 10 14.39 -12.25 6.89
C MET A 10 14.25 -10.73 6.77
N ASP A 11 15.30 -10.03 6.33
CA ASP A 11 15.24 -8.59 6.05
C ASP A 11 14.28 -8.24 4.91
N LYS A 12 14.22 -9.07 3.86
CA LYS A 12 13.25 -8.89 2.76
C LYS A 12 11.82 -9.14 3.23
N VAL A 13 11.59 -10.20 4.01
CA VAL A 13 10.27 -10.53 4.58
C VAL A 13 9.79 -9.41 5.50
N LYS A 14 10.69 -8.83 6.32
CA LYS A 14 10.35 -7.72 7.21
C LYS A 14 9.97 -6.44 6.45
N LYS A 15 10.74 -6.09 5.41
CA LYS A 15 10.41 -4.95 4.53
C LYS A 15 9.08 -5.14 3.80
N PHE A 16 8.80 -6.37 3.35
CA PHE A 16 7.53 -6.70 2.72
C PHE A 16 6.35 -6.52 3.70
N ALA A 17 6.49 -7.00 4.94
CA ALA A 17 5.47 -6.83 5.98
C ALA A 17 5.22 -5.35 6.31
N GLU A 18 6.28 -4.54 6.46
CA GLU A 18 6.18 -3.10 6.69
C GLU A 18 5.48 -2.38 5.52
N ASN A 19 5.79 -2.75 4.28
CA ASN A 19 5.16 -2.20 3.08
C ASN A 19 3.67 -2.60 2.98
N MET A 20 3.31 -3.82 3.37
CA MET A 20 1.92 -4.29 3.43
C MET A 20 1.11 -3.57 4.52
N ASP A 21 1.67 -3.37 5.71
CA ASP A 21 1.00 -2.62 6.78
C ASP A 21 0.74 -1.16 6.38
N ASN A 22 1.73 -0.51 5.77
CA ASN A 22 1.58 0.85 5.22
C ASN A 22 0.52 0.91 4.12
N PHE A 23 0.43 -0.12 3.28
CA PHE A 23 -0.60 -0.23 2.26
C PHE A 23 -2.00 -0.36 2.87
N VAL A 24 -2.19 -1.24 3.84
CA VAL A 24 -3.47 -1.46 4.53
C VAL A 24 -3.93 -0.17 5.23
N LEU A 25 -3.04 0.53 5.93
CA LEU A 25 -3.34 1.81 6.58
C LEU A 25 -3.76 2.88 5.55
N THR A 26 -3.05 2.97 4.44
CA THR A 26 -3.35 3.91 3.35
C THR A 26 -4.71 3.60 2.72
N ALA A 27 -4.99 2.33 2.44
CA ALA A 27 -6.28 1.89 1.91
C ALA A 27 -7.44 2.20 2.87
N ARG A 28 -7.21 2.06 4.19
CA ARG A 28 -8.20 2.39 5.23
C ARG A 28 -8.52 3.89 5.26
N LYS A 29 -7.49 4.75 5.21
CA LYS A 29 -7.67 6.21 5.11
C LYS A 29 -8.44 6.62 3.86
N VAL A 30 -8.08 6.07 2.71
CA VAL A 30 -8.79 6.30 1.44
C VAL A 30 -10.26 5.89 1.58
N LYS A 31 -10.54 4.72 2.18
CA LYS A 31 -11.91 4.24 2.43
C LYS A 31 -12.70 5.18 3.34
N GLU A 32 -12.10 5.64 4.44
CA GLU A 32 -12.74 6.59 5.36
C GLU A 32 -13.02 7.94 4.71
N GLN A 33 -12.07 8.47 3.92
CA GLN A 33 -12.27 9.67 3.10
C GLN A 33 -13.41 9.47 2.10
N CYS A 34 -13.51 8.30 1.47
CA CYS A 34 -14.61 8.00 0.54
C CYS A 34 -15.98 7.96 1.22
N ILE A 35 -16.04 7.42 2.45
CA ILE A 35 -17.29 7.33 3.23
C ILE A 35 -17.72 8.73 3.72
N THR A 36 -16.78 9.52 4.24
CA THR A 36 -17.08 10.89 4.70
C THR A 36 -17.44 11.84 3.56
N MET A 37 -16.90 11.62 2.37
CA MET A 37 -17.12 12.50 1.21
C MET A 37 -18.31 12.08 0.32
N LYS A 38 -19.17 11.18 0.79
CA LYS A 38 -20.29 10.60 0.01
C LYS A 38 -21.39 11.59 -0.41
N ASN A 39 -21.23 12.90 -0.13
CA ASN A 39 -22.20 13.95 -0.45
C ASN A 39 -21.69 15.07 -1.40
N THR A 40 -20.47 15.00 -1.95
CA THR A 40 -19.92 16.09 -2.80
C THR A 40 -19.38 15.64 -4.17
N ARG A 41 -19.88 16.29 -5.24
CA ARG A 41 -19.59 15.99 -6.67
C ARG A 41 -18.13 16.27 -7.08
N ILE A 42 -17.42 17.09 -6.31
CA ILE A 42 -16.02 17.51 -6.51
C ILE A 42 -15.03 16.33 -6.40
N ASN A 43 -15.44 15.23 -5.78
CA ASN A 43 -14.51 14.22 -5.29
C ASN A 43 -14.21 13.04 -6.24
N LYS A 44 -14.83 12.99 -7.43
CA LYS A 44 -14.62 11.86 -8.37
C LYS A 44 -13.21 11.87 -8.98
N ALA A 45 -12.65 13.06 -9.19
CA ALA A 45 -11.29 13.25 -9.70
C ALA A 45 -10.24 12.87 -8.65
N GLU A 46 -10.42 13.33 -7.40
CA GLU A 46 -9.53 13.02 -6.29
C GLU A 46 -9.57 11.53 -5.94
N PHE A 47 -10.76 10.92 -5.94
CA PHE A 47 -10.90 9.47 -5.82
C PHE A 47 -10.16 8.70 -6.92
N LYS A 48 -10.24 9.17 -8.18
CA LYS A 48 -9.53 8.55 -9.31
C LYS A 48 -8.01 8.68 -9.14
N ARG A 49 -7.54 9.77 -8.54
CA ARG A 49 -6.13 10.02 -8.23
C ARG A 49 -5.63 9.11 -7.10
N GLN A 50 -6.34 9.05 -5.98
CA GLN A 50 -6.02 8.14 -4.87
C GLN A 50 -6.04 6.68 -5.31
N LYS A 51 -7.01 6.29 -6.15
CA LYS A 51 -7.07 4.94 -6.73
C LYS A 51 -5.86 4.60 -7.61
N ARG A 52 -5.28 5.57 -8.32
CA ARG A 52 -4.03 5.36 -9.09
C ARG A 52 -2.83 5.15 -8.17
N ILE A 53 -2.69 5.98 -7.14
CA ILE A 53 -1.61 5.87 -6.16
C ILE A 53 -1.66 4.49 -5.49
N LEU A 54 -2.85 4.04 -5.08
CA LEU A 54 -3.03 2.72 -4.46
C LEU A 54 -2.63 1.57 -5.41
N LYS A 55 -2.93 1.69 -6.71
CA LYS A 55 -2.52 0.71 -7.73
C LYS A 55 -1.01 0.69 -7.95
N GLU A 56 -0.33 1.83 -7.88
CA GLU A 56 1.13 1.90 -8.01
C GLU A 56 1.81 1.29 -6.79
N MET A 57 1.30 1.57 -5.58
CA MET A 57 1.80 0.92 -4.36
C MET A 57 1.69 -0.61 -4.42
N LEU A 58 0.55 -1.13 -4.90
CA LEU A 58 0.38 -2.58 -5.12
C LEU A 58 1.43 -3.16 -6.07
N LYS A 59 1.69 -2.48 -7.21
CA LYS A 59 2.70 -2.93 -8.17
C LYS A 59 4.11 -2.95 -7.60
N THR A 60 4.44 -2.01 -6.71
CA THR A 60 5.75 -1.99 -6.04
C THR A 60 5.87 -3.19 -5.10
N ILE A 61 4.83 -3.47 -4.31
CA ILE A 61 4.77 -4.61 -3.39
C ILE A 61 4.88 -5.94 -4.16
N GLU A 62 4.15 -6.09 -5.27
CA GLU A 62 4.22 -7.28 -6.13
C GLU A 62 5.60 -7.53 -6.75
N LYS A 63 6.42 -6.49 -6.93
CA LYS A 63 7.80 -6.62 -7.45
C LYS A 63 8.83 -6.97 -6.38
N GLU A 64 8.47 -6.81 -5.11
CA GLU A 64 9.34 -7.12 -3.97
C GLU A 64 9.17 -8.56 -3.45
N ILE A 65 8.15 -9.28 -3.94
CA ILE A 65 7.92 -10.73 -3.76
C ILE A 65 8.74 -11.49 -4.80
#